data_AF-A0A355H9N8-F1
#
_entry.id   AF-A0A355H9N8-F1
#
_cell.length_a   1.000
_cell.length_b   1.000
_cell.length_c   1.000
_cell.angle_alpha   90.00
_cell.angle_beta   90.00
_cell.angle_gamma   90.00
#
_symmetry.space_group_name_H-M   'P 1'
#
loop_
_entity.id
_entity.type
_entity.pdbx_description
1 polymer ?
#
loop_
_entity_poly.entity_id
_entity_poly.type
_entity_poly.pdbx_seq_one_letter_code
_entity_poly.pdbx_strand_id
1 'polypeptide(L)'
;MTDLFENPMGLDGFEFVEFASPERGLLEPVFELLGFSHVANHKSKDVKLYRQGGINFIINYEKNSPAYFFAEEHGPSACGMAFRVKNSQAAYSRALELGAQPIEIPVGPMELRLPAIKGIGGAPLYLIDRYQDGSSIYDIDFTFLAGAELHPVGCDFKTIGHLTHNVYRGRLDYWANFYEHLFNFRQIRYFDIKGKHTGLFSKAITAPDGRIRIPLNEEASQGTGQIEEYLMAYNGEGIQHIALGTDDLFSSWDKLKARSLKFMKPPPETYYKMLGERLPGHGEPLEE
;
A
#
# COMPACT_ATOMS: atom_id res chain seq x y z
N MET A 1 -5.39 15.34 -13.53
CA MET A 1 -4.89 14.57 -14.69
C MET A 1 -6.05 13.82 -15.31
N THR A 2 -6.06 13.70 -16.64
CA THR A 2 -7.00 12.83 -17.35
C THR A 2 -6.60 11.36 -17.16
N ASP A 3 -7.58 10.46 -17.17
CA ASP A 3 -7.32 9.01 -17.16
C ASP A 3 -6.43 8.62 -18.36
N LEU A 4 -5.59 7.60 -18.18
CA LEU A 4 -4.73 7.04 -19.24
C LEU A 4 -5.53 6.25 -20.28
N PHE A 5 -6.61 5.61 -19.85
CA PHE A 5 -7.56 4.84 -20.65
C PHE A 5 -8.89 4.71 -19.89
N GLU A 6 -9.86 3.95 -20.41
CA GLU A 6 -11.19 3.84 -19.81
C GLU A 6 -11.16 3.49 -18.32
N ASN A 7 -11.78 4.33 -17.49
CA ASN A 7 -11.82 4.19 -16.03
C ASN A 7 -13.24 3.84 -15.54
N PRO A 8 -13.69 2.58 -15.69
CA PRO A 8 -15.09 2.22 -15.44
C PRO A 8 -15.47 2.28 -13.95
N MET A 9 -14.47 2.24 -13.06
CA MET A 9 -14.66 2.33 -11.61
C MET A 9 -14.48 3.76 -11.08
N GLY A 10 -14.07 4.71 -11.94
CA GLY A 10 -13.79 6.09 -11.56
C GLY A 10 -12.69 6.20 -10.51
N LEU A 11 -11.63 5.40 -10.61
CA LEU A 11 -10.48 5.41 -9.71
C LEU A 11 -9.77 6.76 -9.67
N ASP A 12 -9.23 7.14 -8.51
CA ASP A 12 -8.50 8.41 -8.32
C ASP A 12 -7.32 8.28 -7.33
N GLY A 13 -6.59 7.16 -7.34
CA GLY A 13 -5.45 6.90 -6.46
C GLY A 13 -5.77 6.06 -5.23
N PHE A 14 -4.75 5.82 -4.40
CA PHE A 14 -4.91 5.19 -3.09
C PHE A 14 -5.51 6.17 -2.08
N GLU A 15 -6.32 5.67 -1.15
CA GLU A 15 -6.89 6.46 -0.05
C GLU A 15 -6.17 6.19 1.28
N PHE A 16 -6.06 4.93 1.68
CA PHE A 16 -5.32 4.50 2.87
C PHE A 16 -4.79 3.08 2.74
N VAL A 17 -3.84 2.75 3.63
CA VAL A 17 -3.48 1.36 3.94
C VAL A 17 -3.77 1.11 5.42
N GLU A 18 -4.44 0.01 5.70
CA GLU A 18 -4.79 -0.42 7.05
C GLU A 18 -3.82 -1.51 7.51
N PHE A 19 -3.37 -1.40 8.75
CA PHE A 19 -2.42 -2.29 9.38
C PHE A 19 -2.98 -2.83 10.68
N ALA A 20 -2.64 -4.07 11.00
CA ALA A 20 -2.99 -4.69 12.27
C ALA A 20 -1.81 -5.49 12.79
N SER A 21 -1.82 -5.77 14.09
CA SER A 21 -0.81 -6.59 14.74
C SER A 21 -1.42 -7.30 15.96
N PRO A 22 -1.00 -8.55 16.26
CA PRO A 22 -1.42 -9.25 17.48
C PRO A 22 -1.03 -8.50 18.76
N GLU A 23 0.09 -7.76 18.70
CA GLU A 23 0.64 -7.02 19.82
C GLU A 23 0.63 -5.51 19.55
N ARG A 24 0.20 -4.74 20.54
CA ARG A 24 0.21 -3.27 20.48
C ARG A 24 1.64 -2.74 20.61
N GLY A 25 1.92 -1.58 20.03
CA GLY A 25 3.21 -0.92 20.16
C GLY A 25 4.28 -1.42 19.18
N LEU A 26 3.95 -2.40 18.32
CA LEU A 26 4.85 -2.85 17.25
C LEU A 26 4.79 -1.95 16.00
N LEU A 27 3.63 -1.35 15.72
CA LEU A 27 3.40 -0.59 14.49
C LEU A 27 3.71 0.91 14.67
N GLU A 28 3.36 1.49 15.82
CA GLU A 28 3.55 2.91 16.10
C GLU A 28 5.02 3.35 15.94
N PRO A 29 6.03 2.65 16.51
CA PRO A 29 7.42 3.06 16.36
C PRO A 29 7.89 3.02 14.89
N VAL A 30 7.38 2.08 14.09
CA VAL A 30 7.73 1.98 12.66
C VAL A 30 7.20 3.20 11.91
N PHE A 31 5.96 3.62 12.18
CA PHE A 31 5.35 4.76 11.52
C PHE A 31 6.02 6.08 11.92
N GLU A 32 6.35 6.24 13.20
CA GLU A 32 7.09 7.39 13.72
C GLU A 32 8.51 7.49 13.13
N LEU A 33 9.21 6.36 12.99
CA LEU A 33 10.51 6.28 12.29
C LEU A 33 10.41 6.69 10.82
N LEU A 34 9.29 6.38 10.16
CA LEU A 34 8.99 6.79 8.79
C LEU A 34 8.52 8.24 8.66
N GLY A 35 8.38 8.96 9.78
CA GLY A 35 7.96 10.37 9.81
C GLY A 35 6.44 10.59 9.82
N PHE A 36 5.64 9.55 10.03
CA PHE A 36 4.20 9.70 10.22
C PHE A 36 3.89 10.22 11.63
N SER A 37 2.80 10.97 11.74
CA SER A 37 2.28 11.46 13.01
C SER A 37 0.91 10.86 13.31
N HIS A 38 0.67 10.47 14.56
CA HIS A 38 -0.66 10.10 15.03
C HIS A 38 -1.53 11.36 15.12
N VAL A 39 -2.59 11.45 14.31
CA VAL A 39 -3.40 12.67 14.19
C VAL A 39 -4.83 12.52 14.73
N ALA A 40 -5.37 11.30 14.78
CA ALA A 40 -6.73 11.07 15.25
C ALA A 40 -6.93 9.65 15.78
N ASN A 41 -7.89 9.47 16.69
CA ASN A 41 -8.41 8.16 17.07
C ASN A 41 -9.82 7.98 16.50
N HIS A 42 -10.19 6.76 16.16
CA HIS A 42 -11.56 6.44 15.77
C HIS A 42 -12.53 6.71 16.95
N LYS A 43 -13.77 7.09 16.65
CA LYS A 43 -14.75 7.53 17.68
C LYS A 43 -15.16 6.44 18.67
N SER A 44 -15.20 5.20 18.22
CA SER A 44 -15.75 4.03 18.95
C SER A 44 -14.82 2.81 19.01
N LYS A 45 -14.07 2.56 17.93
CA LYS A 45 -13.16 1.43 17.75
C LYS A 45 -11.74 1.74 18.22
N ASP A 46 -10.98 0.69 18.51
CA ASP A 46 -9.55 0.77 18.83
C ASP A 46 -8.71 0.91 17.55
N VAL A 47 -8.89 2.05 16.89
CA VAL A 47 -8.30 2.34 15.58
C VAL A 47 -7.65 3.73 15.62
N LYS A 48 -6.43 3.84 15.10
CA LYS A 48 -5.63 5.08 15.08
C LYS A 48 -5.35 5.52 13.65
N LEU A 49 -5.37 6.82 13.41
CA LEU A 49 -5.01 7.44 12.13
C LEU A 49 -3.62 8.08 12.23
N TYR A 50 -2.70 7.58 11.41
CA TYR A 50 -1.38 8.13 11.18
C TYR A 50 -1.33 8.81 9.81
N ARG A 51 -0.73 10.00 9.74
CA ARG A 51 -0.66 10.79 8.50
C ARG A 51 0.74 11.33 8.23
N GLN A 52 1.07 11.47 6.96
CA GLN A 52 2.23 12.19 6.44
C GLN A 52 1.91 12.69 5.03
N GLY A 53 1.97 14.00 4.82
CA GLY A 53 1.51 14.61 3.57
C GLY A 53 0.08 14.15 3.24
N GLY A 54 -0.14 13.64 2.02
CA GLY A 54 -1.42 13.08 1.58
C GLY A 54 -1.60 11.58 1.88
N ILE A 55 -0.74 10.96 2.68
CA ILE A 55 -0.76 9.52 2.98
C ILE A 55 -1.46 9.27 4.31
N ASN A 56 -2.44 8.37 4.31
CA ASN A 56 -3.12 7.91 5.51
C ASN A 56 -2.79 6.44 5.77
N PHE A 57 -2.22 6.16 6.94
CA PHE A 57 -2.09 4.81 7.47
C PHE A 57 -3.01 4.65 8.67
N ILE A 58 -3.76 3.55 8.69
CA ILE A 58 -4.67 3.22 9.78
C ILE A 58 -4.06 2.06 10.55
N ILE A 59 -3.96 2.18 11.87
CA ILE A 59 -3.67 1.04 12.75
C ILE A 59 -4.97 0.56 13.36
N ASN A 60 -5.30 -0.71 13.16
CA ASN A 60 -6.51 -1.33 13.68
C ASN A 60 -6.14 -2.42 14.70
N TYR A 61 -6.48 -2.16 15.96
CA TYR A 61 -6.34 -3.09 17.09
C TYR A 61 -7.70 -3.59 17.61
N GLU A 62 -8.79 -3.32 16.89
CA GLU A 62 -10.15 -3.73 17.25
C GLU A 62 -10.23 -5.25 17.37
N LYS A 63 -10.53 -5.76 18.56
CA LYS A 63 -10.59 -7.22 18.81
C LYS A 63 -11.80 -7.86 18.14
N ASN A 64 -11.66 -9.15 17.81
CA ASN A 64 -12.73 -9.94 17.17
C ASN A 64 -13.24 -9.31 15.85
N SER A 65 -12.39 -8.54 15.18
CA SER A 65 -12.65 -7.93 13.88
C SER A 65 -11.93 -8.70 12.76
N PRO A 66 -12.25 -8.47 11.48
CA PRO A 66 -11.48 -9.02 10.37
C PRO A 66 -9.98 -8.71 10.47
N ALA A 67 -9.63 -7.48 10.88
CA ALA A 67 -8.24 -7.06 11.07
C ALA A 67 -7.53 -7.85 12.18
N TYR A 68 -8.23 -8.12 13.29
CA TYR A 68 -7.70 -8.94 14.38
C TYR A 68 -7.36 -10.37 13.91
N PHE A 69 -8.29 -11.05 13.24
CA PHE A 69 -8.05 -12.41 12.77
C PHE A 69 -6.97 -12.46 11.67
N PHE A 70 -6.91 -11.45 10.81
CA PHE A 70 -5.85 -11.33 9.82
C PHE A 70 -4.47 -11.20 10.47
N ALA A 71 -4.37 -10.39 11.53
CA ALA A 71 -3.13 -10.23 12.28
C ALA A 71 -2.71 -11.50 13.04
N GLU A 72 -3.65 -12.28 13.56
CA GLU A 72 -3.35 -13.59 14.19
C GLU A 72 -2.72 -14.58 13.20
N GLU A 73 -3.09 -14.49 11.91
CA GLU A 73 -2.56 -15.36 10.85
C GLU A 73 -1.22 -14.87 10.27
N HIS A 74 -1.07 -13.56 10.09
CA HIS A 74 0.04 -12.95 9.32
C HIS A 74 1.02 -12.13 10.18
N GLY A 75 0.74 -11.93 11.46
CA GLY A 75 1.52 -11.05 12.35
C GLY A 75 1.31 -9.56 12.03
N PRO A 76 2.25 -8.67 12.42
CA PRO A 76 2.21 -7.25 12.09
C PRO A 76 2.24 -7.05 10.58
N SER A 77 1.13 -6.59 9.99
CA SER A 77 0.92 -6.65 8.55
C SER A 77 -0.04 -5.59 8.04
N ALA A 78 0.00 -5.33 6.73
CA ALA A 78 -1.02 -4.56 6.03
C ALA A 78 -2.25 -5.45 5.81
N CYS A 79 -3.32 -5.20 6.56
CA CYS A 79 -4.51 -6.03 6.60
C CYS A 79 -5.67 -5.47 5.76
N GLY A 80 -5.52 -4.30 5.13
CA GLY A 80 -6.51 -3.71 4.23
C GLY A 80 -5.91 -2.59 3.36
N MET A 81 -6.55 -2.30 2.22
CA MET A 81 -6.18 -1.18 1.35
C MET A 81 -7.41 -0.48 0.80
N ALA A 82 -7.33 0.82 0.56
CA ALA A 82 -8.45 1.58 0.02
C ALA A 82 -8.08 2.29 -1.28
N PHE A 83 -8.97 2.23 -2.26
CA PHE A 83 -8.92 3.03 -3.47
C PHE A 83 -9.92 4.17 -3.40
N ARG A 84 -9.49 5.34 -3.87
CA ARG A 84 -10.40 6.44 -4.17
C ARG A 84 -11.20 6.09 -5.41
N VAL A 85 -12.50 6.33 -5.34
CA VAL A 85 -13.43 6.21 -6.47
C VAL A 85 -14.33 7.43 -6.54
N LYS A 86 -14.88 7.71 -7.71
CA LYS A 86 -15.82 8.83 -7.90
C LYS A 86 -17.17 8.59 -7.23
N ASN A 87 -17.63 7.34 -7.20
CA ASN A 87 -18.91 6.94 -6.59
C ASN A 87 -18.77 5.51 -6.05
N SER A 88 -18.74 5.40 -4.72
CA SER A 88 -18.50 4.13 -4.01
C SER A 88 -19.61 3.12 -4.27
N GLN A 89 -20.88 3.55 -4.28
CA GLN A 89 -22.02 2.68 -4.52
C GLN A 89 -22.00 2.09 -5.93
N ALA A 90 -21.74 2.92 -6.96
CA ALA A 90 -21.69 2.48 -8.34
C ALA A 90 -20.50 1.54 -8.58
N ALA A 91 -19.31 1.88 -8.07
CA ALA A 91 -18.12 1.04 -8.17
C ALA A 91 -18.34 -0.30 -7.45
N TYR A 92 -18.90 -0.28 -6.25
CA TYR A 92 -19.17 -1.49 -5.48
C TYR A 92 -20.18 -2.40 -6.17
N SER A 93 -21.33 -1.87 -6.63
CA SER A 93 -22.32 -2.64 -7.37
C SER A 93 -21.72 -3.29 -8.63
N ARG A 94 -20.92 -2.54 -9.41
CA ARG A 94 -20.24 -3.08 -10.58
C ARG A 94 -19.24 -4.18 -10.23
N ALA A 95 -18.48 -4.03 -9.15
CA ALA A 95 -17.55 -5.07 -8.71
C ALA A 95 -18.28 -6.38 -8.37
N LEU A 96 -19.43 -6.31 -7.70
CA LEU A 96 -20.25 -7.48 -7.38
C LEU A 96 -20.85 -8.13 -8.63
N GLU A 97 -21.32 -7.34 -9.60
CA GLU A 97 -21.82 -7.84 -10.90
C GLU A 97 -20.74 -8.60 -11.68
N LEU A 98 -19.47 -8.22 -11.51
CA LEU A 98 -18.30 -8.87 -12.10
C LEU A 98 -17.75 -10.03 -11.22
N GLY A 99 -18.47 -10.43 -10.18
CA GLY A 99 -18.14 -11.59 -9.36
C GLY A 99 -17.15 -11.33 -8.22
N ALA A 100 -16.88 -10.07 -7.86
CA ALA A 100 -16.12 -9.77 -6.65
C ALA A 100 -16.88 -10.26 -5.40
N GLN A 101 -16.15 -10.81 -4.43
CA GLN A 101 -16.74 -11.24 -3.16
C GLN A 101 -16.87 -10.03 -2.21
N PRO A 102 -18.06 -9.74 -1.66
CA PRO A 102 -18.22 -8.67 -0.68
C PRO A 102 -17.55 -9.02 0.64
N ILE A 103 -17.06 -8.01 1.35
CA ILE A 103 -16.66 -8.11 2.76
C ILE A 103 -17.60 -7.22 3.58
N GLU A 104 -18.22 -7.81 4.60
CA GLU A 104 -19.00 -7.07 5.57
C GLU A 104 -18.12 -6.62 6.72
N ILE A 105 -18.12 -5.31 6.99
CA ILE A 105 -17.36 -4.69 8.07
C ILE A 105 -18.35 -4.13 9.07
N PRO A 106 -18.30 -4.56 10.34
CA PRO A 106 -19.18 -4.04 11.38
C PRO A 106 -19.02 -2.52 11.55
N VAL A 107 -20.15 -1.82 11.65
CA VAL A 107 -20.20 -0.37 11.88
C VAL A 107 -20.99 -0.06 13.14
N GLY A 108 -20.45 0.84 13.95
CA GLY A 108 -21.14 1.39 15.11
C GLY A 108 -22.11 2.51 14.75
N PRO A 109 -22.86 3.02 15.74
CA PRO A 109 -23.77 4.15 15.54
C PRO A 109 -23.04 5.38 14.99
N MET A 110 -23.61 6.02 13.97
CA MET A 110 -23.08 7.24 13.33
C MET A 110 -21.73 7.08 12.62
N GLU A 111 -21.28 5.85 12.37
CA GLU A 111 -20.13 5.55 11.50
C GLU A 111 -20.55 5.38 10.05
N LEU A 112 -19.64 5.69 9.12
CA LEU A 112 -19.86 5.40 7.70
C LEU A 112 -19.79 3.89 7.44
N ARG A 113 -20.69 3.42 6.58
CA ARG A 113 -20.62 2.07 6.00
C ARG A 113 -19.72 2.10 4.77
N LEU A 114 -18.45 1.74 4.96
CA LEU A 114 -17.46 1.71 3.89
C LEU A 114 -17.60 0.42 3.07
N PRO A 115 -17.87 0.48 1.75
CA PRO A 115 -17.98 -0.72 0.92
C PRO A 115 -16.60 -1.31 0.65
N ALA A 116 -16.48 -2.62 0.81
CA ALA A 116 -15.25 -3.36 0.59
C ALA A 116 -15.50 -4.71 -0.11
N ILE A 117 -14.55 -5.12 -0.94
CA ILE A 117 -14.49 -6.44 -1.57
C ILE A 117 -13.25 -7.19 -1.08
N LYS A 118 -13.23 -8.51 -1.25
CA LYS A 118 -12.09 -9.35 -0.89
C LYS A 118 -10.93 -9.14 -1.88
N GLY A 119 -9.78 -8.71 -1.36
CA GLY A 119 -8.52 -8.51 -2.08
C GLY A 119 -7.44 -9.54 -1.74
N ILE A 120 -6.18 -9.14 -1.91
CA ILE A 120 -4.98 -9.96 -1.68
C ILE A 120 -4.97 -10.60 -0.30
N GLY A 121 -4.69 -11.91 -0.22
CA GLY A 121 -4.67 -12.64 1.06
C GLY A 121 -6.01 -12.65 1.81
N GLY A 122 -7.10 -12.16 1.21
CA GLY A 122 -8.37 -11.95 1.89
C GLY A 122 -8.54 -10.60 2.58
N ALA A 123 -7.53 -9.73 2.52
CA ALA A 123 -7.59 -8.35 3.03
C ALA A 123 -8.72 -7.55 2.34
N PRO A 124 -9.44 -6.66 3.05
CA PRO A 124 -10.43 -5.80 2.44
C PRO A 124 -9.80 -4.79 1.48
N LEU A 125 -10.39 -4.69 0.29
CA LEU A 125 -10.16 -3.62 -0.67
C LEU A 125 -11.37 -2.68 -0.63
N TYR A 126 -11.19 -1.52 0.00
CA TYR A 126 -12.24 -0.51 0.19
C TYR A 126 -12.38 0.40 -1.03
N LEU A 127 -13.60 0.85 -1.31
CA LEU A 127 -13.92 1.80 -2.39
C LEU A 127 -14.47 3.10 -1.78
N ILE A 128 -13.65 4.14 -1.69
CA ILE A 128 -13.94 5.36 -0.95
C ILE A 128 -14.21 6.54 -1.89
N ASP A 129 -15.35 7.20 -1.75
CA ASP A 129 -15.71 8.41 -2.52
C ASP A 129 -15.72 9.71 -1.68
N ARG A 130 -15.33 9.63 -0.42
CA ARG A 130 -15.26 10.75 0.54
C ARG A 130 -13.86 10.95 1.08
N TYR A 131 -13.09 11.78 0.40
CA TYR A 131 -11.67 12.03 0.71
C TYR A 131 -11.28 13.52 0.65
N GLN A 132 -12.27 14.42 0.63
CA GLN A 132 -12.05 15.88 0.70
C GLN A 132 -12.15 16.38 2.13
N ASP A 133 -11.21 17.23 2.55
CA ASP A 133 -11.18 17.84 3.89
C ASP A 133 -12.53 18.47 4.26
N GLY A 134 -12.96 18.24 5.51
CA GLY A 134 -14.25 18.68 6.03
C GLY A 134 -15.42 17.76 5.68
N SER A 135 -15.20 16.76 4.83
CA SER A 135 -16.20 15.75 4.45
C SER A 135 -15.62 14.35 4.23
N SER A 136 -14.35 14.15 4.60
CA SER A 136 -13.65 12.88 4.43
C SER A 136 -14.18 11.83 5.40
N ILE A 137 -13.86 10.56 5.15
CA ILE A 137 -14.16 9.49 6.12
C ILE A 137 -13.56 9.78 7.50
N TYR A 138 -12.43 10.49 7.56
CA TYR A 138 -11.74 10.82 8.80
C TYR A 138 -12.50 11.89 9.61
N ASP A 139 -13.09 12.89 8.94
CA ASP A 139 -13.88 13.93 9.61
C ASP A 139 -15.14 13.34 10.28
N ILE A 140 -15.65 12.22 9.73
CA ILE A 140 -16.89 11.59 10.16
C ILE A 140 -16.64 10.48 11.18
N ASP A 141 -15.65 9.62 10.98
CA ASP A 141 -15.45 8.42 11.82
C ASP A 141 -14.36 8.59 12.90
N PHE A 142 -13.55 9.66 12.83
CA PHE A 142 -12.45 9.91 13.76
C PHE A 142 -12.64 11.20 14.57
N THR A 143 -11.97 11.25 15.71
CA THR A 143 -11.77 12.45 16.53
C THR A 143 -10.30 12.84 16.47
N PHE A 144 -10.01 13.98 15.85
CA PHE A 144 -8.65 14.52 15.79
C PHE A 144 -8.13 14.86 17.18
N LEU A 145 -6.84 14.61 17.41
CA LEU A 145 -6.17 14.93 18.66
C LEU A 145 -6.07 16.46 18.81
N ALA A 146 -6.18 16.93 20.05
CA ALA A 146 -6.05 18.35 20.34
C ALA A 146 -4.68 18.88 19.90
N GLY A 147 -4.68 19.89 19.02
CA GLY A 147 -3.46 20.49 18.48
C GLY A 147 -2.73 19.68 17.40
N ALA A 148 -3.31 18.57 16.92
CA ALA A 148 -2.73 17.84 15.80
C ALA A 148 -2.72 18.69 14.52
N GLU A 149 -1.59 18.68 13.83
CA GLU A 149 -1.51 19.17 12.46
C GLU A 149 -2.28 18.21 11.54
N LEU A 150 -3.20 18.74 10.73
CA LEU A 150 -4.04 17.92 9.85
C LEU A 150 -3.25 17.30 8.69
N HIS A 151 -2.16 17.94 8.25
CA HIS A 151 -1.34 17.52 7.12
C HIS A 151 0.14 17.59 7.47
N PRO A 152 0.61 16.77 8.43
CA PRO A 152 1.97 16.83 8.92
C PRO A 152 2.98 16.50 7.80
N VAL A 153 4.03 17.32 7.68
CA VAL A 153 5.02 17.19 6.59
C VAL A 153 5.91 15.96 6.77
N GLY A 154 6.27 15.62 8.01
CA GLY A 154 7.08 14.44 8.33
C GLY A 154 8.48 14.45 7.67
N CYS A 155 8.79 13.36 6.96
CA CYS A 155 9.97 13.17 6.12
C CYS A 155 9.74 13.59 4.66
N ASP A 156 8.71 14.39 4.40
CA ASP A 156 8.35 14.95 3.09
C ASP A 156 7.79 13.95 2.06
N PHE A 157 7.28 12.82 2.53
CA PHE A 157 6.51 11.93 1.67
C PHE A 157 5.10 12.48 1.41
N LYS A 158 4.66 12.43 0.16
CA LYS A 158 3.43 13.07 -0.32
C LYS A 158 2.31 12.08 -0.61
N THR A 159 2.65 10.93 -1.19
CA THR A 159 1.68 9.96 -1.73
C THR A 159 2.17 8.52 -1.57
N ILE A 160 1.25 7.57 -1.68
CA ILE A 160 1.61 6.17 -1.91
C ILE A 160 1.92 6.04 -3.41
N GLY A 161 3.16 5.67 -3.74
CA GLY A 161 3.61 5.51 -5.13
C GLY A 161 3.12 4.21 -5.76
N HIS A 162 3.37 3.09 -5.08
CA HIS A 162 2.88 1.77 -5.42
C HIS A 162 2.91 0.86 -4.20
N LEU A 163 2.24 -0.28 -4.27
CA LEU A 163 2.41 -1.37 -3.32
C LEU A 163 2.51 -2.69 -4.09
N THR A 164 3.26 -3.67 -3.58
CA THR A 164 3.46 -4.94 -4.28
C THR A 164 2.57 -6.03 -3.75
N HIS A 165 2.37 -7.09 -4.54
CA HIS A 165 1.86 -8.35 -4.04
C HIS A 165 2.86 -9.46 -4.33
N ASN A 166 3.25 -10.19 -3.29
CA ASN A 166 3.93 -11.46 -3.46
C ASN A 166 2.86 -12.56 -3.49
N VAL A 167 2.89 -13.37 -4.54
CA VAL A 167 1.85 -14.36 -4.85
C VAL A 167 2.49 -15.73 -5.04
N TYR A 168 1.71 -16.79 -4.80
CA TYR A 168 2.18 -18.14 -5.04
C TYR A 168 2.43 -18.36 -6.54
N ARG A 169 3.30 -19.32 -6.85
CA ARG A 169 3.62 -19.70 -8.23
C ARG A 169 2.36 -20.02 -9.02
N GLY A 170 2.24 -19.45 -10.21
CA GLY A 170 1.10 -19.62 -11.09
C GLY A 170 -0.10 -18.73 -10.74
N ARG A 171 -0.03 -17.92 -9.68
CA ARG A 171 -1.11 -16.98 -9.29
C ARG A 171 -0.87 -15.56 -9.78
N LEU A 172 0.21 -15.33 -10.50
CA LEU A 172 0.52 -14.03 -11.10
C LEU A 172 -0.57 -13.61 -12.11
N ASP A 173 -1.02 -14.54 -12.98
CA ASP A 173 -2.13 -14.28 -13.91
C ASP A 173 -3.48 -14.16 -13.22
N TYR A 174 -3.69 -14.91 -12.14
CA TYR A 174 -4.92 -14.80 -11.34
C TYR A 174 -5.09 -13.37 -10.81
N TRP A 175 -4.06 -12.80 -10.20
CA TRP A 175 -4.11 -11.45 -9.65
C TRP A 175 -4.09 -10.37 -10.74
N ALA A 176 -3.38 -10.58 -11.84
CA ALA A 176 -3.44 -9.66 -12.98
C ALA A 176 -4.88 -9.59 -13.54
N ASN A 177 -5.52 -10.75 -13.75
CA ASN A 177 -6.90 -10.83 -14.23
C ASN A 177 -7.91 -10.26 -13.24
N PHE A 178 -7.70 -10.42 -11.92
CA PHE A 178 -8.55 -9.79 -10.90
C PHE A 178 -8.60 -8.27 -11.08
N TYR A 179 -7.44 -7.61 -11.20
CA TYR A 179 -7.37 -6.16 -11.37
C TYR A 179 -7.79 -5.70 -12.77
N GLU A 180 -7.47 -6.46 -13.81
CA GLU A 180 -7.91 -6.16 -15.18
C GLU A 180 -9.44 -6.27 -15.31
N HIS A 181 -10.04 -7.35 -14.82
CA HIS A 181 -11.48 -7.58 -14.96
C HIS A 181 -12.30 -6.58 -14.15
N LEU A 182 -11.95 -6.36 -12.88
CA LEU A 182 -12.71 -5.50 -11.99
C LEU A 182 -12.46 -4.02 -12.24
N PHE A 183 -11.22 -3.62 -12.51
CA PHE A 183 -10.81 -2.22 -12.49
C PHE A 183 -10.21 -1.72 -13.82
N ASN A 184 -10.16 -2.59 -14.84
CA ASN A 184 -9.54 -2.30 -16.13
C ASN A 184 -8.03 -2.01 -16.06
N PHE A 185 -7.31 -2.52 -15.05
CA PHE A 185 -5.86 -2.36 -14.99
C PHE A 185 -5.18 -2.96 -16.23
N ARG A 186 -4.03 -2.39 -16.61
CA ARG A 186 -3.23 -2.87 -17.74
C ARG A 186 -1.82 -3.22 -17.32
N GLN A 187 -1.31 -4.32 -17.84
CA GLN A 187 0.11 -4.66 -17.72
C GLN A 187 0.94 -3.70 -18.58
N ILE A 188 1.78 -2.91 -17.92
CA ILE A 188 2.66 -1.95 -18.60
C ILE A 188 4.06 -2.52 -18.85
N ARG A 189 4.49 -3.50 -18.03
CA ARG A 189 5.80 -4.12 -18.16
C ARG A 189 5.82 -5.50 -17.51
N TYR A 190 6.60 -6.39 -18.12
CA TYR A 190 6.96 -7.69 -17.57
C TYR A 190 8.46 -7.73 -17.30
N PHE A 191 8.84 -8.37 -16.20
CA PHE A 191 10.23 -8.56 -15.81
C PHE A 191 10.51 -10.03 -15.49
N ASP A 192 11.62 -10.53 -16.03
CA ASP A 192 12.28 -11.77 -15.63
C ASP A 192 13.61 -11.39 -14.97
N ILE A 193 13.63 -11.33 -13.64
CA ILE A 193 14.77 -10.86 -12.87
C ILE A 193 15.57 -12.06 -12.38
N LYS A 194 16.85 -12.13 -12.76
CA LYS A 194 17.76 -13.21 -12.36
C LYS A 194 18.90 -12.64 -11.52
N GLY A 195 18.92 -13.02 -10.25
CA GLY A 195 20.07 -12.88 -9.37
C GLY A 195 21.09 -14.00 -9.60
N LYS A 196 22.13 -14.02 -8.78
CA LYS A 196 23.21 -15.04 -8.87
C LYS A 196 22.73 -16.46 -8.54
N HIS A 197 21.76 -16.58 -7.64
CA HIS A 197 21.28 -17.85 -7.11
C HIS A 197 19.76 -18.01 -7.16
N THR A 198 19.02 -16.92 -7.33
CA THR A 198 17.55 -16.87 -7.30
C THR A 198 17.04 -15.92 -8.38
N GLY A 199 15.76 -15.96 -8.69
CA GLY A 199 15.10 -15.05 -9.63
C GLY A 199 13.59 -14.97 -9.40
N LEU A 200 12.95 -13.94 -9.95
CA LEU A 200 11.51 -13.73 -9.83
C LEU A 200 10.91 -13.25 -11.14
N PHE A 201 9.65 -13.60 -11.36
CA PHE A 201 8.83 -12.99 -12.40
C PHE A 201 8.00 -11.86 -11.80
N SER A 202 7.91 -10.74 -12.52
CA SER A 202 7.10 -9.61 -12.08
C SER A 202 6.25 -9.02 -13.20
N LYS A 203 4.96 -8.81 -12.93
CA LYS A 203 4.08 -7.99 -13.79
C LYS A 203 3.79 -6.67 -13.10
N ALA A 204 4.22 -5.58 -13.72
CA ALA A 204 3.80 -4.25 -13.32
C ALA A 204 2.45 -3.93 -13.99
N ILE A 205 1.38 -3.92 -13.19
CA ILE A 205 0.05 -3.48 -13.63
C ILE A 205 -0.24 -2.06 -13.11
N THR A 206 -0.91 -1.26 -13.95
CA THR A 206 -1.26 0.13 -13.66
C THR A 206 -2.76 0.35 -13.89
N ALA A 207 -3.39 1.07 -12.98
CA ALA A 207 -4.78 1.48 -13.07
C ALA A 207 -5.01 2.52 -14.19
N PRO A 208 -6.26 2.66 -14.67
CA PRO A 208 -6.63 3.69 -15.64
C PRO A 208 -6.34 5.12 -15.18
N ASP A 209 -6.34 5.39 -13.88
CA ASP A 209 -6.04 6.72 -13.33
C ASP A 209 -4.55 7.13 -13.43
N GLY A 210 -3.67 6.18 -13.77
CA GLY A 210 -2.21 6.37 -13.82
C GLY A 210 -1.53 6.61 -12.47
N ARG A 211 -2.25 6.44 -11.36
CA ARG A 211 -1.78 6.67 -9.99
C ARG A 211 -1.61 5.37 -9.24
N ILE A 212 -2.57 4.45 -9.32
CA ILE A 212 -2.48 3.15 -8.65
C ILE A 212 -1.60 2.21 -9.49
N ARG A 213 -0.55 1.67 -8.87
CA ARG A 213 0.36 0.69 -9.48
C ARG A 213 0.57 -0.46 -8.51
N ILE A 214 0.51 -1.68 -9.03
CA ILE A 214 0.67 -2.89 -8.22
C ILE A 214 1.59 -3.88 -8.94
N PRO A 215 2.90 -3.90 -8.64
CA PRO A 215 3.76 -4.97 -9.11
C PRO A 215 3.40 -6.30 -8.44
N LEU A 216 3.10 -7.32 -9.25
CA LEU A 216 2.81 -8.68 -8.82
C LEU A 216 4.06 -9.53 -9.00
N ASN A 217 4.52 -10.21 -7.96
CA ASN A 217 5.76 -10.97 -7.96
C ASN A 217 5.51 -12.45 -7.61
N GLU A 218 6.08 -13.35 -8.40
CA GLU A 218 6.12 -14.78 -8.08
C GLU A 218 7.55 -15.32 -8.18
N GLU A 219 7.84 -16.41 -7.47
CA GLU A 219 9.16 -17.03 -7.47
C GLU A 219 9.45 -17.74 -8.81
N ALA A 220 10.57 -17.42 -9.45
CA ALA A 220 11.00 -18.08 -10.70
C ALA A 220 12.00 -19.22 -10.45
N SER A 221 12.74 -19.16 -9.34
CA SER A 221 13.75 -20.17 -8.97
C SER A 221 13.11 -21.52 -8.66
N GLN A 222 13.73 -22.66 -8.93
CA GLN A 222 13.21 -23.98 -8.50
C GLN A 222 13.41 -24.25 -6.99
N GLY A 223 14.12 -23.37 -6.27
CA GLY A 223 14.36 -23.44 -4.82
C GLY A 223 13.76 -22.26 -4.06
N THR A 224 14.16 -22.11 -2.79
CA THR A 224 13.72 -21.03 -1.91
C THR A 224 14.43 -19.72 -2.27
N GLY A 225 13.73 -18.84 -2.98
CA GLY A 225 14.15 -17.46 -3.18
C GLY A 225 13.40 -16.49 -2.25
N GLN A 226 13.60 -15.20 -2.48
CA GLN A 226 13.07 -14.14 -1.62
C GLN A 226 11.53 -14.10 -1.59
N ILE A 227 10.86 -14.53 -2.68
CA ILE A 227 9.40 -14.51 -2.75
C ILE A 227 8.85 -15.70 -1.94
N GLU A 228 9.46 -16.87 -2.10
CA GLU A 228 9.11 -18.06 -1.30
C GLU A 228 9.34 -17.81 0.20
N GLU A 229 10.47 -17.20 0.57
CA GLU A 229 10.76 -16.84 1.96
C GLU A 229 9.70 -15.90 2.55
N TYR A 230 9.26 -14.89 1.77
CA TYR A 230 8.15 -14.03 2.17
C TYR A 230 6.87 -14.83 2.38
N LEU A 231 6.47 -15.69 1.43
CA LEU A 231 5.21 -16.44 1.52
C LEU A 231 5.20 -17.38 2.75
N MET A 232 6.34 -17.98 3.07
CA MET A 232 6.50 -18.82 4.26
C MET A 232 6.45 -18.00 5.56
N ALA A 233 7.19 -16.88 5.64
CA ALA A 233 7.28 -16.07 6.84
C ALA A 233 5.99 -15.27 7.11
N TYR A 234 5.35 -14.77 6.06
CA TYR A 234 4.09 -14.05 6.09
C TYR A 234 2.87 -14.98 6.21
N ASN A 235 3.07 -16.29 6.05
CA ASN A 235 2.02 -17.31 6.07
C ASN A 235 0.93 -17.07 5.00
N GLY A 236 1.31 -16.66 3.79
CA GLY A 236 0.34 -16.39 2.72
C GLY A 236 0.81 -15.41 1.64
N GLU A 237 -0.10 -15.11 0.72
CA GLU A 237 0.06 -14.00 -0.23
C GLU A 237 -0.28 -12.68 0.44
N GLY A 238 0.43 -11.60 0.08
CA GLY A 238 0.23 -10.34 0.77
C GLY A 238 1.01 -9.18 0.17
N ILE A 239 0.89 -8.03 0.83
CA ILE A 239 1.63 -6.82 0.47
C ILE A 239 3.04 -6.92 1.03
N GLN A 240 4.04 -6.99 0.16
CA GLN A 240 5.44 -7.13 0.60
C GLN A 240 6.10 -5.78 0.87
N HIS A 241 5.85 -4.77 0.05
CA HIS A 241 6.29 -3.41 0.33
C HIS A 241 5.31 -2.36 -0.18
N ILE A 242 5.40 -1.18 0.42
CA ILE A 242 4.66 0.03 0.06
C ILE A 242 5.70 1.12 -0.22
N ALA A 243 5.70 1.66 -1.43
CA ALA A 243 6.57 2.74 -1.82
C ALA A 243 5.90 4.09 -1.55
N LEU A 244 6.66 5.03 -0.96
CA LEU A 244 6.20 6.37 -0.66
C LEU A 244 6.84 7.36 -1.64
N GLY A 245 6.05 8.22 -2.24
CA GLY A 245 6.49 9.25 -3.19
C GLY A 245 6.99 10.50 -2.49
N THR A 246 8.10 11.06 -2.96
CA THR A 246 8.69 12.34 -2.56
C THR A 246 9.23 13.06 -3.80
N ASP A 247 9.27 14.40 -3.75
CA ASP A 247 9.85 15.22 -4.81
C ASP A 247 11.36 15.42 -4.63
N ASP A 248 11.89 15.15 -3.43
CA ASP A 248 13.32 15.25 -3.08
C ASP A 248 13.74 14.03 -2.25
N LEU A 249 14.28 13.02 -2.94
CA LEU A 249 14.70 11.77 -2.32
C LEU A 249 15.85 11.96 -1.34
N PHE A 250 16.81 12.85 -1.65
CA PHE A 250 17.98 13.07 -0.80
C PHE A 250 17.57 13.71 0.53
N SER A 251 16.75 14.77 0.49
CA SER A 251 16.23 15.39 1.70
C SER A 251 15.38 14.44 2.54
N SER A 252 14.50 13.66 1.91
CA SER A 252 13.71 12.64 2.61
C SER A 252 14.60 11.56 3.23
N TRP A 253 15.65 11.12 2.53
CA TRP A 253 16.59 10.12 3.03
C TRP A 253 17.38 10.62 4.24
N ASP A 254 17.88 11.86 4.22
CA ASP A 254 18.58 12.49 5.35
C ASP A 254 17.68 12.58 6.59
N LYS A 255 16.41 12.96 6.40
CA LYS A 255 15.41 13.01 7.47
C LYS A 255 15.14 11.63 8.07
N LEU A 256 15.09 10.57 7.27
CA LEU A 256 14.93 9.20 7.74
C LEU A 256 16.19 8.68 8.44
N LYS A 257 17.38 9.02 7.93
CA LYS A 257 18.67 8.70 8.55
C LYS A 257 18.82 9.37 9.91
N ALA A 258 18.43 10.63 10.05
CA ALA A 258 18.43 11.35 11.33
C ALA A 258 17.50 10.67 12.37
N ARG A 259 16.46 9.97 11.90
CA ARG A 259 15.56 9.13 12.72
C ARG A 259 16.10 7.72 12.98
N SER A 260 17.33 7.42 12.55
CA SER A 260 17.96 6.09 12.68
C SER A 260 17.23 4.96 11.94
N LEU A 261 16.51 5.27 10.85
CA LEU A 261 15.92 4.24 9.99
C LEU A 261 17.03 3.36 9.38
N LYS A 262 16.85 2.04 9.45
CA LYS A 262 17.75 1.07 8.83
C LYS A 262 17.34 0.81 7.38
N PHE A 263 18.23 1.15 6.46
CA PHE A 263 18.10 0.82 5.04
C PHE A 263 18.80 -0.51 4.72
N MET A 264 18.48 -1.09 3.57
CA MET A 264 19.29 -2.15 2.98
C MET A 264 20.72 -1.66 2.74
N LYS A 265 21.68 -2.59 2.71
CA LYS A 265 23.06 -2.24 2.35
C LYS A 265 23.08 -1.67 0.93
N PRO A 266 23.85 -0.60 0.69
CA PRO A 266 24.02 -0.09 -0.66
C PRO A 266 24.68 -1.15 -1.57
N PRO A 267 24.48 -1.05 -2.89
CA PRO A 267 25.25 -1.82 -3.85
C PRO A 267 26.77 -1.63 -3.67
N PRO A 268 27.61 -2.55 -4.19
CA PRO A 268 29.06 -2.36 -4.20
C PRO A 268 29.45 -1.13 -5.02
N GLU A 269 30.61 -0.53 -4.71
CA GLU A 269 31.13 0.68 -5.38
C GLU A 269 31.17 0.56 -6.92
N THR A 270 31.38 -0.66 -7.44
CA THR A 270 31.36 -0.95 -8.88
C THR A 270 30.03 -0.61 -9.55
N TYR A 271 28.90 -0.70 -8.83
CA TYR A 271 27.60 -0.28 -9.32
C TYR A 271 27.60 1.20 -9.73
N TYR A 272 28.16 2.07 -8.86
CA TYR A 272 28.19 3.51 -9.06
C TYR A 272 29.21 3.90 -10.14
N LYS A 273 30.38 3.24 -10.18
CA LYS A 273 31.38 3.42 -11.25
C LYS A 273 30.82 3.16 -12.66
N MET A 274 29.90 2.19 -12.79
CA MET A 274 29.26 1.83 -14.05
C MET A 274 28.03 2.69 -14.40
N LEU A 275 27.62 3.63 -13.54
CA LEU A 275 26.38 4.37 -13.76
C LEU A 275 26.46 5.28 -14.99
N GLY A 276 27.58 6.00 -15.14
CA GLY A 276 27.79 6.91 -16.28
C GLY A 276 27.80 6.20 -17.65
N GLU A 277 28.18 4.92 -17.69
CA GLU A 277 28.09 4.11 -18.92
C GLU A 277 26.65 3.73 -19.26
N ARG A 278 25.86 3.38 -18.23
CA ARG A 278 24.45 2.97 -18.39
C ARG A 278 23.52 4.16 -18.64
N LEU A 279 23.81 5.31 -18.03
CA LEU A 279 23.01 6.53 -18.09
C LEU A 279 23.93 7.76 -18.25
N PRO A 280 24.46 8.01 -19.46
CA PRO A 280 25.31 9.17 -19.71
C PRO A 280 24.60 10.49 -19.39
N GLY A 281 25.27 11.39 -18.66
CA GLY A 281 24.73 12.71 -18.31
C GLY A 281 23.63 12.70 -17.24
N HIS A 282 23.57 11.66 -16.39
CA HIS A 282 22.55 11.53 -15.35
C HIS A 282 22.54 12.68 -14.31
N GLY A 283 23.69 13.32 -14.05
CA GLY A 283 23.75 14.50 -13.17
C GLY A 283 23.58 14.23 -11.67
N GLU A 284 23.57 12.96 -11.26
CA GLU A 284 23.44 12.54 -9.85
C GLU A 284 24.76 12.68 -9.08
N PRO A 285 24.73 13.07 -7.79
CA PRO A 285 25.91 13.24 -6.96
C PRO A 285 26.48 11.88 -6.50
N LEU A 286 27.47 11.33 -7.23
CA LEU A 286 28.03 10.00 -6.93
C LEU A 286 28.96 9.94 -5.70
N GLU A 287 29.35 11.09 -5.17
CA GLU A 287 30.30 11.20 -4.05
C GLU A 287 29.59 11.32 -2.68
N GLU A 288 28.26 11.49 -2.67
CA GLU A 288 27.38 11.56 -1.49
C GLU A 288 26.68 10.22 -1.21
#